data_AF-A0A7S1Q1U1-F1
#
_entry.id   AF-A0A7S1Q1U1-F1
#
_cell.length_a   1.000
_cell.length_b   1.000
_cell.length_c   1.000
_cell.angle_alpha   90.00
_cell.angle_beta   90.00
_cell.angle_gamma   90.00
#
_symmetry.space_group_name_H-M   'P 1'
#
loop_
_entity.id
_entity.type
_entity.pdbx_description
1 polymer ?
#
loop_
_entity_poly.entity_id
_entity_poly.type
_entity_poly.pdbx_seq_one_letter_code
_entity_poly.pdbx_strand_id
1 'polypeptide(L)'
;TVSVLYWLSPSLNSAAPFMSSEGDVDPPYDPAVGATEWEPEEGASIKDRLLALDTKKAEVEAAVAASQRYLESTPVGLRGSLVDEEGFPKADLDHYAIRNARHAIDCGRHDLRVINDRMMVLLVARQRELAASGGATEPAQARGGATREKSAEEPVAAAAPPRALFVVTSVSAGSPAAEAGLRVGDRVLQFGPVEQPDLRLVAAHVREHANT
;
A
#
# COMPACT_ATOMS: atom_id res chain seq x y z
N THR A 1 32.05 -45.16 15.77
CA THR A 1 31.43 -45.97 14.70
C THR A 1 30.99 -45.02 13.61
N VAL A 2 31.75 -44.99 12.51
CA VAL A 2 31.55 -44.11 11.37
C VAL A 2 30.52 -44.77 10.45
N SER A 3 29.47 -44.06 10.06
CA SER A 3 28.55 -44.51 9.01
C SER A 3 28.44 -43.42 7.96
N VAL A 4 29.19 -43.66 6.88
CA VAL A 4 29.10 -42.95 5.60
C VAL A 4 27.92 -43.56 4.85
N LEU A 5 26.92 -42.75 4.49
CA LEU A 5 25.87 -43.14 3.54
C LEU A 5 26.00 -42.26 2.30
N TYR A 6 26.64 -42.83 1.29
CA TYR A 6 26.58 -42.43 -0.12
C TYR A 6 25.29 -43.00 -0.72
N TRP A 7 24.46 -42.18 -1.35
CA TRP A 7 23.56 -42.57 -2.45
C TRP A 7 23.36 -41.33 -3.34
N LEU A 8 24.12 -41.19 -4.44
CA LEU A 8 23.89 -41.72 -5.79
C LEU A 8 23.12 -40.73 -6.68
N SER A 9 23.86 -39.96 -7.47
CA SER A 9 23.35 -39.20 -8.62
C SER A 9 22.85 -40.13 -9.72
N PRO A 10 21.76 -39.77 -10.42
CA PRO A 10 21.54 -40.21 -11.80
C PRO A 10 21.83 -39.06 -12.75
N SER A 11 22.98 -39.15 -13.43
CA SER A 11 23.20 -38.51 -14.73
C SER A 11 22.63 -39.44 -15.79
N LEU A 12 21.80 -38.93 -16.72
CA LEU A 12 21.93 -39.13 -18.17
C LEU A 12 20.75 -38.48 -18.92
N ASN A 13 21.04 -37.31 -19.49
CA ASN A 13 20.88 -37.00 -20.91
C ASN A 13 19.65 -37.57 -21.64
N SER A 14 18.65 -36.73 -21.93
CA SER A 14 17.72 -36.92 -23.04
C SER A 14 17.63 -35.63 -23.83
N ALA A 15 18.11 -35.68 -25.06
CA ALA A 15 17.99 -34.62 -26.04
C ALA A 15 16.52 -34.49 -26.48
N ALA A 16 15.88 -33.36 -26.20
CA ALA A 16 14.60 -32.99 -26.80
C ALA A 16 14.84 -31.87 -27.83
N PRO A 17 14.24 -31.97 -29.03
CA PRO A 17 14.44 -30.99 -30.09
C PRO A 17 13.75 -29.66 -29.72
N PHE A 18 14.39 -28.56 -30.10
CA PHE A 18 13.90 -27.19 -29.96
C PHE A 18 12.62 -27.01 -30.78
N MET A 19 11.47 -27.25 -30.15
CA MET A 19 10.17 -26.87 -30.68
C MET A 19 9.98 -25.38 -30.43
N SER A 20 9.96 -24.60 -31.51
CA SER A 20 9.44 -23.25 -31.49
C SER A 20 7.95 -23.32 -31.17
N SER A 21 7.54 -22.93 -29.97
CA SER A 21 6.13 -22.72 -29.63
C SER A 21 5.91 -21.28 -29.21
N GLU A 22 4.87 -20.72 -29.82
CA GLU A 22 4.33 -19.39 -29.63
C GLU A 22 4.24 -18.94 -28.17
N GLY A 23 4.68 -17.71 -27.92
CA GLY A 23 4.23 -16.83 -26.84
C GLY A 23 3.87 -17.50 -25.52
N ASP A 24 4.89 -17.83 -24.72
CA ASP A 24 4.72 -17.88 -23.26
C ASP A 24 4.31 -16.48 -22.79
N VAL A 25 3.00 -16.26 -22.76
CA VAL A 25 2.41 -15.18 -21.97
C VAL A 25 2.69 -15.56 -20.54
N ASP A 26 3.64 -14.87 -19.91
CA ASP A 26 3.92 -15.01 -18.49
C ASP A 26 2.60 -15.09 -17.73
N PRO A 27 2.39 -16.10 -16.87
CA PRO A 27 1.18 -16.21 -16.08
C PRO A 27 0.96 -14.88 -15.34
N PRO A 28 -0.28 -14.38 -15.26
CA PRO A 28 -0.56 -13.11 -14.59
C PRO A 28 0.05 -13.17 -13.19
N TYR A 29 0.93 -12.21 -12.91
CA TYR A 29 1.61 -12.09 -11.62
C TYR A 29 0.56 -12.18 -10.51
N ASP A 30 0.55 -13.32 -9.81
CA ASP A 30 -0.29 -13.52 -8.64
C ASP A 30 0.47 -12.91 -7.45
N PRO A 31 0.01 -11.76 -6.90
CA PRO A 31 0.67 -11.11 -5.77
C PRO A 31 0.72 -12.01 -4.52
N ALA A 32 -0.02 -13.13 -4.48
CA ALA A 32 0.03 -14.09 -3.39
C ALA A 32 1.22 -15.06 -3.46
N VAL A 33 1.78 -15.33 -4.65
CA VAL A 33 2.80 -16.38 -4.85
C VAL A 33 4.23 -15.85 -4.69
N GLY A 34 4.43 -14.53 -4.77
CA GLY A 34 5.72 -13.86 -4.59
C GLY A 34 5.96 -13.29 -3.19
N ALA A 35 5.03 -13.47 -2.25
CA ALA A 35 5.20 -13.07 -0.86
C ALA A 35 6.18 -14.04 -0.20
N THR A 36 7.47 -13.72 -0.31
CA THR A 36 8.55 -14.34 0.45
C THR A 36 8.07 -14.54 1.89
N GLU A 37 8.09 -15.80 2.32
CA GLU A 37 7.70 -16.36 3.60
C GLU A 37 8.27 -15.56 4.79
N TRP A 38 7.61 -14.47 5.16
CA TRP A 38 7.87 -13.73 6.40
C TRP A 38 6.56 -13.61 7.17
N GLU A 39 5.90 -14.74 7.40
CA GLU A 39 4.85 -14.83 8.40
C GLU A 39 5.54 -15.02 9.76
N PRO A 40 5.47 -14.05 10.69
CA PRO A 40 5.88 -14.32 12.07
C PRO A 40 5.02 -15.46 12.61
N GLU A 41 5.67 -16.45 13.23
CA GLU A 41 5.14 -17.72 13.76
C GLU A 41 3.64 -17.65 14.12
N GLU A 42 2.83 -18.52 13.49
CA GLU A 42 1.39 -18.64 13.72
C GLU A 42 1.12 -19.04 15.17
N GLY A 43 0.86 -18.04 16.02
CA GLY A 43 0.60 -18.24 17.45
C GLY A 43 1.02 -17.05 18.33
N ALA A 44 1.84 -16.14 17.82
CA ALA A 44 2.22 -14.92 18.53
C ALA A 44 1.06 -13.90 18.61
N SER A 45 1.00 -13.13 19.70
CA SER A 45 0.04 -12.03 19.87
C SER A 45 0.16 -11.04 18.71
N ILE A 46 -0.96 -10.41 18.31
CA ILE A 46 -0.95 -9.39 17.23
C ILE A 46 0.07 -8.28 17.52
N LYS A 47 0.25 -7.92 18.80
CA LYS A 47 1.27 -6.94 19.22
C LYS A 47 2.69 -7.41 18.89
N ASP A 48 3.02 -8.65 19.20
CA ASP A 48 4.35 -9.21 18.99
C ASP A 48 4.65 -9.30 17.48
N ARG A 49 3.64 -9.68 16.69
CA ARG A 49 3.74 -9.70 15.21
C ARG A 49 3.99 -8.30 14.64
N LEU A 50 3.31 -7.28 15.16
CA LEU A 50 3.54 -5.88 14.75
C LEU A 50 4.96 -5.41 15.10
N LEU A 51 5.47 -5.75 16.28
CA LEU A 51 6.84 -5.42 16.70
C LEU A 51 7.90 -6.14 15.82
N ALA A 52 7.64 -7.40 15.47
CA ALA A 52 8.50 -8.15 14.56
C ALA A 52 8.54 -7.51 13.15
N LEU A 53 7.39 -7.11 12.62
CA LEU A 53 7.30 -6.42 11.33
C LEU A 53 7.98 -5.04 11.36
N ASP A 54 7.90 -4.31 12.47
CA ASP A 54 8.57 -3.01 12.63
C ASP A 54 10.09 -3.16 12.63
N THR A 55 10.60 -4.17 13.35
CA THR A 55 12.03 -4.53 13.33
C THR A 55 12.45 -4.90 11.92
N LYS A 56 11.66 -5.73 11.24
CA LYS A 56 11.97 -6.16 9.87
C LYS A 56 11.97 -5.00 8.88
N LYS A 57 10.99 -4.10 9.01
CA LYS A 57 10.90 -2.87 8.22
C LYS A 57 12.18 -2.05 8.37
N ALA A 58 12.64 -1.82 9.60
CA ALA A 58 13.86 -1.06 9.86
C ALA A 58 15.10 -1.70 9.20
N GLU A 59 15.22 -3.04 9.23
CA GLU A 59 16.30 -3.75 8.54
C GLU A 59 16.28 -3.52 7.02
N VAL A 60 15.10 -3.65 6.40
CA VAL A 60 14.95 -3.47 4.95
C VAL A 60 15.18 -2.01 4.55
N GLU A 61 14.66 -1.05 5.33
CA GLU A 61 14.92 0.38 5.11
C GLU A 61 16.42 0.71 5.19
N ALA A 62 17.13 0.15 6.16
CA ALA A 62 18.57 0.32 6.30
C ALA A 62 19.33 -0.27 5.11
N ALA A 63 18.95 -1.47 4.64
CA ALA A 63 19.54 -2.11 3.47
C ALA A 63 19.32 -1.29 2.18
N VAL A 64 18.08 -0.82 1.95
CA VAL A 64 17.75 0.04 0.81
C VAL A 64 18.54 1.35 0.85
N ALA A 65 18.64 1.98 2.03
CA ALA A 65 19.41 3.20 2.21
C ALA A 65 20.91 2.99 1.93
N ALA A 66 21.48 1.85 2.34
CA ALA A 66 22.86 1.51 2.03
C ALA A 66 23.10 1.35 0.52
N SER A 67 22.22 0.63 -0.18
CA SER A 67 22.30 0.49 -1.64
C SER A 67 22.10 1.82 -2.37
N GLN A 68 21.22 2.70 -1.87
CA GLN A 68 21.03 4.04 -2.42
C GLN A 68 22.29 4.88 -2.30
N ARG A 69 22.92 4.93 -1.12
CA ARG A 69 24.19 5.66 -0.90
C ARG A 69 25.31 5.15 -1.81
N TYR A 70 25.37 3.84 -2.04
CA TYR A 70 26.33 3.26 -2.99
C TYR A 70 26.08 3.70 -4.44
N LEU A 71 24.82 3.76 -4.87
CA LEU A 71 24.49 4.25 -6.21
C LEU A 71 24.72 5.75 -6.36
N GLU A 72 24.55 6.53 -5.30
CA GLU A 72 24.83 7.97 -5.28
C GLU A 72 26.32 8.29 -5.41
N SER A 73 27.20 7.42 -4.90
CA SER A 73 28.65 7.57 -5.10
C SER A 73 29.11 7.19 -6.51
N THR A 74 28.22 6.59 -7.31
CA THR A 74 28.51 6.13 -8.67
C THR A 74 27.88 7.09 -9.70
N PRO A 75 28.57 7.45 -10.81
CA PRO A 75 28.08 8.47 -11.75
C PRO A 75 26.79 8.10 -12.50
N VAL A 76 26.37 6.84 -12.51
CA VAL A 76 25.15 6.39 -13.22
C VAL A 76 23.87 6.49 -12.37
N GLY A 77 23.98 6.55 -11.04
CA GLY A 77 22.84 6.52 -10.14
C GLY A 77 21.88 5.32 -10.37
N LEU A 78 20.60 5.52 -10.05
CA LEU A 78 19.58 4.46 -10.09
C LEU A 78 19.12 4.07 -11.51
N ARG A 79 19.11 5.00 -12.47
CA ARG A 79 18.54 4.80 -13.81
C ARG A 79 19.49 5.06 -14.98
N GLY A 80 20.72 5.48 -14.71
CA GLY A 80 21.69 5.79 -15.78
C GLY A 80 22.08 4.57 -16.61
N SER A 81 22.45 4.82 -17.87
CA SER A 81 23.00 3.80 -18.77
C SER A 81 24.33 3.28 -18.26
N LEU A 82 24.51 1.95 -18.30
CA LEU A 82 25.80 1.29 -18.00
C LEU A 82 26.66 1.10 -19.26
N VAL A 83 26.13 1.56 -20.40
CA VAL A 83 26.66 1.37 -21.73
C VAL A 83 27.04 2.73 -22.30
N ASP A 84 28.12 2.81 -23.07
CA ASP A 84 28.52 4.01 -23.81
C ASP A 84 27.65 4.28 -25.06
N GLU A 85 28.04 5.29 -25.83
CA GLU A 85 27.31 5.71 -27.04
C GLU A 85 27.48 4.69 -28.18
N GLU A 86 28.58 3.94 -28.18
CA GLU A 86 28.87 2.89 -29.15
C GLU A 86 28.19 1.54 -28.81
N GLY A 87 27.60 1.39 -27.62
CA GLY A 87 26.88 0.18 -27.22
C GLY A 87 27.74 -0.82 -26.42
N PHE A 88 28.92 -0.43 -25.94
CA PHE A 88 29.81 -1.25 -25.13
C PHE A 88 29.72 -0.93 -23.63
N PRO A 89 29.95 -1.92 -22.74
CA PRO A 89 29.98 -1.71 -21.31
C PRO A 89 31.09 -0.71 -20.91
N LYS A 90 30.74 0.34 -20.17
CA LYS A 90 31.70 1.35 -19.69
C LYS A 90 32.74 0.73 -18.75
N ALA A 91 34.00 0.63 -19.17
CA ALA A 91 35.06 -0.07 -18.42
C ALA A 91 35.32 0.49 -17.01
N ASP A 92 35.01 1.76 -16.76
CA ASP A 92 35.25 2.43 -15.47
C ASP A 92 34.22 2.06 -14.38
N LEU A 93 33.18 1.30 -14.74
CA LEU A 93 32.08 0.95 -13.84
C LEU A 93 32.10 -0.53 -13.47
N ASP A 94 31.77 -0.83 -12.22
CA ASP A 94 31.41 -2.18 -11.81
C ASP A 94 29.93 -2.45 -12.13
N HIS A 95 29.65 -2.95 -13.34
CA HIS A 95 28.29 -3.27 -13.80
C HIS A 95 27.57 -4.24 -12.87
N TYR A 96 28.31 -5.18 -12.29
CA TYR A 96 27.73 -6.22 -11.46
C TYR A 96 27.25 -5.63 -10.13
N ALA A 97 28.10 -4.87 -9.45
CA ALA A 97 27.74 -4.22 -8.19
C ALA A 97 26.60 -3.21 -8.39
N ILE A 98 26.61 -2.43 -9.47
CA ILE A 98 25.54 -1.47 -9.78
C ILE A 98 24.21 -2.18 -10.04
N ARG A 99 24.21 -3.25 -10.86
CA ARG A 99 22.99 -4.02 -11.15
C ARG A 99 22.43 -4.64 -9.88
N ASN A 100 23.29 -5.22 -9.03
CA ASN A 100 22.88 -5.80 -7.76
C ASN A 100 22.32 -4.74 -6.82
N ALA A 101 22.94 -3.56 -6.72
CA ALA A 101 22.43 -2.48 -5.89
C ALA A 101 21.07 -1.95 -6.37
N ARG A 102 20.87 -1.82 -7.69
CA ARG A 102 19.56 -1.46 -8.27
C ARG A 102 18.51 -2.52 -7.95
N HIS A 103 18.84 -3.78 -8.17
CA HIS A 103 17.94 -4.89 -7.87
C HIS A 103 17.57 -4.95 -6.38
N ALA A 104 18.55 -4.78 -5.48
CA ALA A 104 18.33 -4.74 -4.04
C ALA A 104 17.38 -3.61 -3.62
N ILE A 105 17.46 -2.44 -4.27
CA ILE A 105 16.53 -1.33 -4.03
C ILE A 105 15.12 -1.68 -4.51
N ASP A 106 14.97 -2.27 -5.70
CA ASP A 106 13.67 -2.60 -6.25
C ASP A 106 12.98 -3.70 -5.43
N CYS A 107 13.70 -4.77 -5.07
CA CYS A 107 13.23 -5.80 -4.15
C CYS A 107 12.89 -5.21 -2.78
N GLY A 108 13.79 -4.44 -2.18
CA GLY A 108 13.53 -3.83 -0.86
C GLY A 108 12.34 -2.87 -0.86
N ARG A 109 12.11 -2.11 -1.93
CA ARG A 109 10.90 -1.27 -2.07
C ARG A 109 9.62 -2.08 -2.18
N HIS A 110 9.68 -3.22 -2.86
CA HIS A 110 8.56 -4.14 -2.91
C HIS A 110 8.30 -4.75 -1.53
N ASP A 111 9.33 -5.25 -0.86
CA ASP A 111 9.24 -5.83 0.48
C ASP A 111 8.67 -4.84 1.50
N LEU A 112 9.11 -3.58 1.48
CA LEU A 112 8.55 -2.53 2.34
C LEU A 112 7.06 -2.29 2.09
N ARG A 113 6.60 -2.41 0.83
CA ARG A 113 5.16 -2.31 0.52
C ARG A 113 4.40 -3.47 1.16
N VAL A 114 4.88 -4.69 0.96
CA VAL A 114 4.28 -5.92 1.53
C VAL A 114 4.23 -5.86 3.06
N ILE A 115 5.32 -5.43 3.70
CA ILE A 115 5.40 -5.27 5.16
C ILE A 115 4.38 -4.24 5.66
N ASN A 116 4.31 -3.06 5.02
CA ASN A 116 3.36 -2.03 5.42
C ASN A 116 1.90 -2.48 5.22
N ASP A 117 1.59 -3.16 4.11
CA ASP A 117 0.26 -3.71 3.86
C ASP A 117 -0.13 -4.74 4.94
N ARG A 118 0.81 -5.60 5.34
CA ARG A 118 0.59 -6.57 6.42
C ARG A 118 0.41 -5.90 7.78
N MET A 119 1.22 -4.88 8.10
CA MET A 119 1.08 -4.09 9.33
C MET A 119 -0.31 -3.44 9.42
N MET A 120 -0.80 -2.87 8.31
CA MET A 120 -2.15 -2.28 8.25
C MET A 120 -3.24 -3.30 8.59
N VAL A 121 -3.16 -4.51 8.01
CA VAL A 121 -4.11 -5.59 8.31
C VAL A 121 -4.11 -5.97 9.79
N LEU A 122 -2.92 -6.12 10.39
CA LEU A 122 -2.78 -6.47 11.81
C LEU A 122 -3.26 -5.35 12.74
N LEU A 123 -3.02 -4.08 12.41
CA LEU A 123 -3.51 -2.94 13.17
C LEU A 123 -5.04 -2.89 13.19
N VAL A 124 -5.68 -3.10 12.03
CA VAL A 124 -7.14 -3.16 11.94
C VAL A 124 -7.69 -4.35 12.74
N ALA A 125 -7.04 -5.52 12.67
CA ALA A 125 -7.42 -6.68 13.49
C ALA A 125 -7.31 -6.36 14.99
N ARG A 126 -6.23 -5.70 15.42
CA ARG A 126 -6.04 -5.30 16.81
C ARG A 126 -7.09 -4.30 17.29
N GLN A 127 -7.44 -3.31 16.47
CA GLN A 127 -8.49 -2.34 16.76
C GLN A 127 -9.83 -3.05 16.99
N ARG A 128 -10.15 -4.05 16.16
CA ARG A 128 -11.36 -4.87 16.30
C ARG A 128 -11.37 -5.70 17.58
N GLU A 129 -10.24 -6.32 17.96
CA GLU A 129 -10.11 -7.03 19.25
C GLU A 129 -10.34 -6.11 20.45
N LEU A 130 -9.78 -4.90 20.41
CA LEU A 130 -9.96 -3.89 21.45
C LEU A 130 -11.41 -3.41 21.53
N ALA A 131 -12.07 -3.20 20.39
CA ALA A 131 -13.49 -2.83 20.35
C ALA A 131 -14.40 -3.96 20.86
N ALA A 132 -14.10 -5.22 20.55
CA ALA A 132 -14.87 -6.38 21.00
C ALA A 132 -14.67 -6.68 22.51
N SER A 133 -13.47 -6.46 23.03
CA SER A 133 -13.15 -6.65 24.46
C SER A 133 -13.52 -5.46 25.34
N GLY A 134 -13.66 -4.26 24.75
CA GLY A 134 -13.92 -2.99 25.44
C GLY A 134 -15.39 -2.55 25.50
N GLY A 135 -16.36 -3.47 25.40
CA GLY A 135 -17.79 -3.16 25.48
C GLY A 135 -18.25 -2.71 26.88
N ALA A 136 -17.81 -1.53 27.34
CA ALA A 136 -18.45 -0.66 28.34
C ALA A 136 -17.50 0.49 28.76
N THR A 137 -17.16 1.42 27.87
CA THR A 137 -16.89 2.82 28.28
C THR A 137 -17.20 3.76 27.11
N GLU A 138 -18.06 4.74 27.37
CA GLU A 138 -18.56 5.78 26.46
C GLU A 138 -17.46 6.66 25.82
N PRO A 139 -17.81 7.42 24.77
CA PRO A 139 -16.87 7.90 23.77
C PRO A 139 -16.16 9.19 24.18
N ALA A 140 -14.83 9.17 24.14
CA ALA A 140 -14.00 10.37 24.16
C ALA A 140 -13.18 10.44 22.87
N GLN A 141 -13.68 11.28 21.96
CA GLN A 141 -12.96 12.12 21.00
C GLN A 141 -11.49 11.74 20.66
N ALA A 142 -11.24 11.39 19.39
CA ALA A 142 -10.25 12.08 18.54
C ALA A 142 -10.19 11.44 17.14
N ARG A 143 -10.58 12.23 16.15
CA ARG A 143 -10.09 12.35 14.75
C ARG A 143 -9.29 11.21 14.11
N GLY A 144 -9.75 10.91 12.88
CA GLY A 144 -8.95 10.51 11.73
C GLY A 144 -9.01 9.01 11.44
N GLY A 145 -9.48 8.52 10.30
CA GLY A 145 -9.93 9.11 9.06
C GLY A 145 -10.03 7.96 8.04
N ALA A 146 -11.05 8.03 7.20
CA ALA A 146 -11.22 7.26 5.97
C ALA A 146 -11.32 5.71 6.06
N THR A 147 -12.56 5.24 5.95
CA THR A 147 -12.91 4.08 5.11
C THR A 147 -14.38 4.30 4.73
N ARG A 148 -14.69 4.80 3.53
CA ARG A 148 -14.77 4.04 2.28
C ARG A 148 -15.45 2.69 2.50
N GLU A 149 -16.76 2.73 2.72
CA GLU A 149 -17.59 1.54 2.59
C GLU A 149 -18.09 1.43 1.16
N LYS A 150 -17.50 0.47 0.47
CA LYS A 150 -17.92 -0.06 -0.81
C LYS A 150 -18.89 -1.21 -0.49
N SER A 151 -20.16 -0.99 -0.84
CA SER A 151 -21.11 -1.96 -1.41
C SER A 151 -21.12 -3.41 -0.88
N ALA A 152 -22.20 -3.76 -0.18
CA ALA A 152 -22.97 -5.03 -0.30
C ALA A 152 -24.23 -4.86 0.56
N GLU A 153 -25.36 -4.39 0.00
CA GLU A 153 -26.47 -5.24 -0.46
C GLU A 153 -26.89 -6.34 0.54
N GLU A 154 -27.87 -6.00 1.39
CA GLU A 154 -29.04 -6.86 1.70
C GLU A 154 -30.25 -5.97 2.09
N PRO A 155 -31.49 -6.41 1.80
CA PRO A 155 -32.63 -5.53 1.57
C PRO A 155 -33.38 -5.22 2.87
N VAL A 156 -33.34 -3.97 3.30
CA VAL A 156 -34.10 -3.54 4.48
C VAL A 156 -34.94 -2.33 4.12
N ALA A 157 -36.26 -2.58 4.19
CA ALA A 157 -37.37 -1.65 4.38
C ALA A 157 -37.13 -0.20 3.92
N ALA A 158 -37.84 0.21 2.87
CA ALA A 158 -38.00 1.59 2.38
C ALA A 158 -37.64 2.66 3.43
N ALA A 159 -36.34 2.94 3.54
CA ALA A 159 -35.85 4.00 4.39
C ALA A 159 -36.28 5.29 3.71
N ALA A 160 -37.02 6.13 4.45
CA ALA A 160 -37.42 7.43 3.98
C ALA A 160 -36.20 8.12 3.31
N PRO A 161 -36.38 8.78 2.16
CA PRO A 161 -35.26 9.38 1.44
C PRO A 161 -34.49 10.29 2.41
N PRO A 162 -33.14 10.22 2.41
CA PRO A 162 -32.34 11.02 3.33
C PRO A 162 -32.73 12.48 3.20
N ARG A 163 -33.13 13.09 4.31
CA ARG A 163 -33.62 14.46 4.33
C ARG A 163 -32.46 15.38 3.96
N ALA A 164 -32.57 16.03 2.81
CA ALA A 164 -31.60 17.05 2.42
C ALA A 164 -31.62 18.19 3.45
N LEU A 165 -30.44 18.58 3.92
CA LEU A 165 -30.28 19.70 4.84
C LEU A 165 -30.34 21.02 4.08
N PHE A 166 -29.71 21.05 2.90
CA PHE A 166 -29.64 22.24 2.05
C PHE A 166 -29.76 21.87 0.57
N VAL A 167 -30.19 22.85 -0.24
CA VAL A 167 -30.20 22.75 -1.70
C VAL A 167 -29.35 23.89 -2.24
N VAL A 168 -28.47 23.58 -3.19
CA VAL A 168 -27.62 24.57 -3.84
C VAL A 168 -28.46 25.44 -4.77
N THR A 169 -28.57 26.73 -4.45
CA THR A 169 -29.39 27.70 -5.20
C THR A 169 -28.64 28.39 -6.32
N SER A 170 -27.33 28.64 -6.14
CA SER A 170 -26.48 29.27 -7.15
C SER A 170 -25.02 28.89 -6.92
N VAL A 171 -24.26 28.79 -8.02
CA VAL A 171 -22.80 28.57 -8.01
C VAL A 171 -22.20 29.57 -8.98
N SER A 172 -21.18 30.32 -8.55
CA SER A 172 -20.48 31.28 -9.40
C SER A 172 -19.43 30.58 -10.27
N ALA A 173 -19.30 31.02 -11.53
CA ALA A 173 -18.31 30.49 -12.46
C ALA A 173 -16.89 30.82 -11.98
N GLY A 174 -15.99 29.83 -12.02
CA GLY A 174 -14.61 29.97 -11.52
C GLY A 174 -14.48 29.97 -9.99
N SER A 175 -15.52 29.57 -9.25
CA SER A 175 -15.41 29.33 -7.82
C SER A 175 -14.87 27.93 -7.50
N PRO A 176 -14.25 27.72 -6.33
CA PRO A 176 -13.85 26.38 -5.89
C PRO A 176 -15.00 25.37 -5.87
N ALA A 177 -16.23 25.84 -5.65
CA ALA A 177 -17.42 25.00 -5.72
C ALA A 177 -17.71 24.50 -7.15
N ALA A 178 -17.53 25.36 -8.16
CA ALA A 178 -17.69 24.97 -9.56
C ALA A 178 -16.59 23.98 -10.00
N GLU A 179 -15.35 24.19 -9.58
CA GLU A 179 -14.22 23.28 -9.86
C GLU A 179 -14.40 21.93 -9.15
N ALA A 180 -14.96 21.93 -7.94
CA ALA A 180 -15.33 20.72 -7.20
C ALA A 180 -16.56 20.00 -7.80
N GLY A 181 -17.19 20.57 -8.84
CA GLY A 181 -18.29 19.96 -9.58
C GLY A 181 -19.68 20.15 -8.98
N LEU A 182 -19.85 21.04 -7.99
CA LEU A 182 -21.17 21.39 -7.44
C LEU A 182 -22.02 22.11 -8.50
N ARG A 183 -23.31 21.73 -8.58
CA ARG A 183 -24.28 22.29 -9.51
C ARG A 183 -25.50 22.84 -8.78
N VAL A 184 -26.18 23.76 -9.45
CA VAL A 184 -27.47 24.28 -8.98
C VAL A 184 -28.48 23.13 -8.93
N GLY A 185 -29.17 23.00 -7.80
CA GLY A 185 -30.12 21.92 -7.54
C GLY A 185 -29.54 20.72 -6.77
N ASP A 186 -28.23 20.68 -6.53
CA ASP A 186 -27.63 19.63 -5.72
C ASP A 186 -28.14 19.67 -4.28
N ARG A 187 -28.35 18.49 -3.70
CA ARG A 187 -28.86 18.32 -2.34
C ARG A 187 -27.72 17.95 -1.41
N VAL A 188 -27.45 18.81 -0.43
CA VAL A 188 -26.44 18.55 0.59
C VAL A 188 -27.08 17.71 1.69
N LEU A 189 -26.59 16.48 1.82
CA LEU A 189 -27.09 15.53 2.81
C LEU A 189 -26.42 15.72 4.18
N GLN A 190 -25.16 16.16 4.21
CA GLN A 190 -24.39 16.36 5.42
C GLN A 190 -23.34 17.46 5.21
N PHE A 191 -23.12 18.29 6.23
CA PHE A 191 -22.03 19.28 6.24
C PHE A 191 -21.25 19.17 7.56
N GLY A 192 -20.12 18.48 7.53
CA GLY A 192 -19.32 18.22 8.74
C GLY A 192 -20.14 17.54 9.85
N PRO A 193 -20.02 17.96 11.12
CA PRO A 193 -20.81 17.44 12.24
C PRO A 193 -22.19 18.10 12.38
N VAL A 194 -22.66 18.88 11.40
CA VAL A 194 -23.94 19.59 11.49
C VAL A 194 -25.09 18.69 11.04
N GLU A 195 -25.93 18.29 12.00
CA GLU A 195 -27.12 17.45 11.76
C GLU A 195 -28.40 18.27 11.52
N GLN A 196 -28.39 19.56 11.86
CA GLN A 196 -29.55 20.43 11.77
C GLN A 196 -29.49 21.34 10.53
N PRO A 197 -30.62 21.62 9.85
CA PRO A 197 -30.66 22.51 8.69
C PRO A 197 -30.60 24.00 9.11
N ASP A 198 -29.62 24.37 9.93
CA ASP A 198 -29.35 25.77 10.33
C ASP A 198 -28.07 26.27 9.65
N LEU A 199 -28.22 27.27 8.78
CA LEU A 199 -27.11 27.91 8.09
C LEU A 199 -26.13 28.59 9.04
N ARG A 200 -26.54 28.98 10.25
CA ARG A 200 -25.66 29.61 11.24
C ARG A 200 -24.59 28.64 11.76
N LEU A 201 -24.96 27.38 11.97
CA LEU A 201 -24.04 26.33 12.42
C LEU A 201 -23.01 26.00 11.33
N VAL A 202 -23.47 25.90 10.08
CA VAL A 202 -22.60 25.75 8.91
C VAL A 202 -21.63 26.93 8.79
N ALA A 203 -22.12 28.17 8.92
CA ALA A 203 -21.27 29.35 8.84
C ALA A 203 -20.22 29.43 9.97
N ALA A 204 -20.58 29.03 11.19
CA ALA A 204 -19.63 28.92 12.30
C ALA A 204 -18.55 27.86 12.00
N HIS A 205 -18.96 26.68 11.56
CA HIS A 205 -18.05 25.59 11.21
C HIS A 205 -17.10 25.96 10.05
N VAL A 206 -17.62 26.65 9.02
CA VAL A 206 -16.78 27.16 7.92
C VAL A 206 -15.76 28.15 8.46
N ARG A 207 -16.14 29.12 9.31
CA ARG A 207 -15.18 30.10 9.87
C ARG A 207 -14.05 29.46 10.66
N GLU A 208 -14.35 28.42 11.42
CA GLU A 208 -13.35 27.67 12.20
C GLU A 208 -12.35 26.91 11.30
N HIS A 209 -12.78 26.52 10.10
CA HIS A 209 -12.00 25.65 9.18
C HIS A 209 -11.58 26.32 7.86
N ALA A 210 -11.87 27.62 7.66
CA ALA A 210 -11.73 28.27 6.36
C ALA A 210 -10.30 28.68 5.95
N ASN A 211 -9.25 28.41 6.73
CA ASN A 211 -7.86 28.76 6.38
C ASN A 211 -6.83 27.81 7.03
N THR A 212 -6.76 26.58 6.54
CA THR A 212 -5.60 25.69 6.71
C THR A 212 -5.34 24.97 5.39
#